data_AF-A0A819SYK1-F1
#
_entry.id   AF-A0A819SYK1-F1
#
_cell.length_a   1.000
_cell.length_b   1.000
_cell.length_c   1.000
_cell.angle_alpha   90.00
_cell.angle_beta   90.00
_cell.angle_gamma   90.00
#
_symmetry.space_group_name_H-M   'P 1'
#
loop_
_entity.id
_entity.type
_entity.pdbx_description
1 polymer ?
#
loop_
_entity_poly.entity_id
_entity_poly.type
_entity_poly.pdbx_seq_one_letter_code
_entity_poly.pdbx_strand_id
1 'polypeptide(L)'
;MVTVYIEEAHAVDEWPIGSRICYTQPKRDNDRIRIANDFIKAADYRIPLLIDPLSKNNPFSQVYSPWPIRFYVIDRMKKFSYIAQPIQGSFSLQSIKNALDEAIRECK
;
A
#
# COMPACT_ATOMS: atom_id res chain seq x y z
N MET A 1 -12.02 -0.33 -4.45
CA MET A 1 -10.56 -0.22 -4.20
C MET A 1 -10.33 -0.24 -2.70
N VAL A 2 -9.26 -0.88 -2.25
CA VAL A 2 -8.82 -0.93 -0.85
C VAL A 2 -7.32 -0.71 -0.82
N THR A 3 -6.80 -0.11 0.24
CA THR A 3 -5.37 0.02 0.51
C THR A 3 -4.99 -0.67 1.80
N VAL A 4 -3.73 -1.08 1.89
CA VAL A 4 -3.15 -1.71 3.08
C VAL A 4 -1.94 -0.88 3.49
N TYR A 5 -1.96 -0.37 4.72
CA TYR A 5 -0.86 0.34 5.33
C TYR A 5 0.18 -0.67 5.84
N ILE A 6 1.41 -0.54 5.36
CA ILE A 6 2.53 -1.45 5.63
C ILE A 6 3.65 -0.75 6.42
N GLU A 7 4.86 -1.27 6.35
CA GLU A 7 6.07 -0.72 6.95
C GLU A 7 6.49 0.62 6.31
N GLU A 8 7.04 1.55 7.11
CA GLU A 8 7.51 2.83 6.58
C GLU A 8 8.72 2.60 5.67
N ALA A 9 8.67 3.14 4.46
CA ALA A 9 9.84 3.09 3.57
C ALA A 9 10.99 3.99 4.04
N HIS A 10 10.65 5.05 4.81
CA HIS A 10 11.57 6.11 5.22
C HIS A 10 11.47 6.42 6.71
N ALA A 11 11.47 5.38 7.55
CA ALA A 11 11.54 5.53 9.00
C ALA A 11 12.81 6.29 9.42
N VAL A 12 12.69 7.19 10.40
CA VAL A 12 13.80 8.06 10.82
C VAL A 12 14.94 7.31 11.52
N ASP A 13 14.63 6.16 12.09
CA ASP A 13 15.56 5.24 12.76
C ASP A 13 16.13 4.17 11.82
N GLU A 14 15.78 4.18 10.53
CA GLU A 14 16.25 3.19 9.54
C GLU A 14 16.82 3.85 8.27
N TRP A 15 15.99 4.53 7.46
CA TRP A 15 16.40 5.18 6.21
C TRP A 15 15.68 6.52 6.00
N PRO A 16 16.06 7.59 6.71
CA PRO A 16 15.36 8.87 6.66
C PRO A 16 15.47 9.54 5.29
N ILE A 17 14.33 9.99 4.75
CA ILE A 17 14.28 10.89 3.58
C ILE A 17 13.38 12.08 3.90
N GLY A 18 13.95 13.28 3.78
CA GLY A 18 13.25 14.54 4.08
C GLY A 18 13.01 14.76 5.58
N SER A 19 12.26 15.82 5.91
CA SER A 19 12.04 16.27 7.29
C SER A 19 10.58 16.61 7.61
N ARG A 20 9.66 16.39 6.67
CA ARG A 20 8.25 16.78 6.82
C ARG A 20 7.39 15.72 7.50
N ILE A 21 7.63 14.45 7.17
CA ILE A 21 6.92 13.30 7.73
C ILE A 21 7.99 12.42 8.37
N CYS A 22 8.04 12.41 9.69
CA CYS A 22 9.12 11.82 10.46
C CYS A 22 8.55 10.88 11.52
N TYR A 23 8.54 9.59 11.22
CA TYR A 23 8.13 8.55 12.15
C TYR A 23 9.25 7.53 12.32
N THR A 24 9.42 7.02 13.53
CA THR A 24 10.21 5.81 13.75
C THR A 24 9.43 4.60 13.27
N GLN A 25 10.13 3.52 12.90
CA GLN A 25 9.48 2.30 12.45
C GLN A 25 8.56 1.75 13.55
N PRO A 26 7.26 1.52 13.26
CA PRO A 26 6.32 0.96 14.24
C PRO A 26 6.83 -0.36 14.82
N LYS A 27 6.74 -0.54 16.14
CA LYS A 27 7.09 -1.80 16.80
C LYS A 27 5.86 -2.53 17.36
N ARG A 28 4.68 -1.91 17.32
CA ARG A 28 3.39 -2.44 17.77
C ARG A 28 2.26 -1.99 16.84
N ASP A 29 1.18 -2.77 16.78
CA ASP A 29 0.02 -2.45 15.93
C ASP A 29 -0.55 -1.06 16.21
N ASN A 30 -0.64 -0.67 17.48
CA ASN A 30 -1.14 0.64 17.88
C ASN A 30 -0.28 1.80 17.35
N ASP A 31 1.03 1.60 17.19
CA ASP A 31 1.91 2.62 16.60
C ASP A 31 1.61 2.77 15.10
N ARG A 32 1.48 1.66 14.37
CA ARG A 32 1.13 1.69 12.94
C ARG A 32 -0.26 2.28 12.71
N ILE A 33 -1.24 1.92 13.53
CA ILE A 33 -2.59 2.48 13.51
C ILE A 33 -2.56 3.99 13.75
N ARG A 34 -1.76 4.47 14.70
CA ARG A 34 -1.60 5.91 14.98
C ARG A 34 -1.08 6.64 13.73
N ILE A 35 -0.01 6.15 13.13
CA ILE A 35 0.57 6.79 11.93
C ILE A 35 -0.41 6.78 10.75
N ALA A 36 -1.07 5.64 10.50
CA ALA A 36 -2.08 5.53 9.46
C ALA A 36 -3.25 6.52 9.67
N ASN A 37 -3.67 6.73 10.92
CA ASN A 37 -4.70 7.71 11.27
C ASN A 37 -4.23 9.15 11.06
N ASP A 38 -2.97 9.46 11.35
CA ASP A 38 -2.39 10.78 11.07
C ASP A 38 -2.41 11.06 9.56
N PHE A 39 -2.03 10.06 8.74
CA PHE A 39 -2.15 10.13 7.27
C PHE A 39 -3.60 10.36 6.82
N ILE A 40 -4.57 9.60 7.34
CA ILE A 40 -5.99 9.75 6.99
C ILE A 40 -6.45 11.19 7.23
N LYS A 41 -6.13 11.76 8.40
CA LYS A 41 -6.53 13.12 8.77
C LYS A 41 -5.83 14.17 7.93
N ALA A 42 -4.51 14.03 7.72
CA ALA A 42 -3.71 15.02 7.00
C ALA A 42 -4.04 15.07 5.51
N ALA A 43 -4.39 13.93 4.90
CA ALA A 43 -4.65 13.82 3.46
C ALA A 43 -6.14 13.84 3.08
N ASP A 44 -7.07 13.93 4.05
CA ASP A 44 -8.50 13.67 3.86
C ASP A 44 -8.74 12.36 3.07
N TYR A 45 -8.09 11.30 3.52
CA TYR A 45 -8.06 10.02 2.80
C TYR A 45 -9.37 9.24 2.98
N ARG A 46 -10.09 9.00 1.89
CA ARG A 46 -11.46 8.40 1.92
C ARG A 46 -11.56 6.96 1.43
N ILE A 47 -10.48 6.39 0.94
CA ILE A 47 -10.46 4.99 0.48
C ILE A 47 -10.29 4.09 1.72
N PRO A 48 -10.97 2.93 1.81
CA PRO A 48 -10.76 2.00 2.91
C PRO A 48 -9.27 1.63 3.06
N LEU A 49 -8.72 1.90 4.24
CA LEU A 49 -7.33 1.64 4.59
C LEU A 49 -7.27 0.54 5.67
N LEU A 50 -6.74 -0.62 5.31
CA LEU A 50 -6.46 -1.72 6.23
C LEU A 50 -5.05 -1.57 6.79
N ILE A 51 -4.75 -2.28 7.88
CA ILE A 51 -3.42 -2.31 8.50
C ILE A 51 -2.84 -3.71 8.34
N ASP A 52 -1.60 -3.83 7.87
CA ASP A 52 -0.86 -5.07 7.99
C ASP A 52 -0.40 -5.25 9.46
N PRO A 53 -0.84 -6.26 10.20
CA PRO A 53 -0.56 -6.36 11.64
C PRO A 53 0.87 -6.82 11.93
N LEU A 54 1.62 -6.04 12.72
CA LEU A 54 2.93 -6.45 13.25
C LEU A 54 2.81 -7.61 14.23
N SER A 55 1.72 -7.66 15.02
CA SER A 55 1.47 -8.75 15.97
C SER A 55 1.40 -10.13 15.32
N LYS A 56 1.17 -10.19 14.01
CA LYS A 56 1.19 -11.42 13.19
C LYS A 56 2.37 -11.47 12.21
N ASN A 57 3.41 -10.68 12.46
CA ASN A 57 4.62 -10.59 11.66
C ASN A 57 4.38 -10.10 10.22
N ASN A 58 3.55 -9.07 9.99
CA ASN A 58 3.32 -8.48 8.65
C ASN A 58 2.88 -9.52 7.58
N PRO A 59 1.78 -10.27 7.80
CA PRO A 59 1.38 -11.35 6.90
C PRO A 59 1.11 -10.87 5.47
N PHE A 60 0.60 -9.66 5.27
CA PHE A 60 0.36 -9.13 3.92
C PHE A 60 1.70 -8.86 3.21
N SER A 61 2.65 -8.21 3.89
CA SER A 61 3.97 -7.97 3.33
C SER A 61 4.71 -9.26 2.99
N GLN A 62 4.63 -10.28 3.85
CA GLN A 62 5.25 -11.58 3.60
C GLN A 62 4.72 -12.27 2.34
N VAL A 63 3.41 -12.21 2.10
CA VAL A 63 2.77 -12.89 0.96
C VAL A 63 2.94 -12.12 -0.34
N TYR A 64 2.84 -10.78 -0.30
CA TYR A 64 2.72 -9.97 -1.51
C TYR A 64 3.97 -9.17 -1.86
N SER A 65 4.94 -9.04 -0.95
CA SER A 65 6.15 -8.23 -1.14
C SER A 65 5.87 -6.81 -1.69
N PRO A 66 5.00 -6.01 -1.04
CA PRO A 66 4.52 -4.73 -1.57
C PRO A 66 5.47 -3.55 -1.34
N TRP A 67 6.54 -3.73 -0.57
CA TRP A 67 7.44 -2.64 -0.18
C TRP A 67 8.22 -2.10 -1.39
N PRO A 68 8.41 -0.76 -1.52
CA PRO A 68 7.92 0.30 -0.63
C PRO A 68 6.47 0.72 -0.92
N ILE A 69 5.99 0.48 -2.14
CA ILE A 69 4.59 0.65 -2.55
C ILE A 69 4.33 -0.26 -3.76
N ARG A 70 3.14 -0.87 -3.82
CA ARG A 70 2.75 -1.75 -4.92
C ARG A 70 1.27 -1.67 -5.21
N PHE A 71 0.92 -1.80 -6.49
CA PHE A 71 -0.47 -1.88 -6.96
C PHE A 71 -0.75 -3.24 -7.57
N TYR A 72 -1.91 -3.79 -7.23
CA TYR A 72 -2.40 -5.06 -7.75
C TYR A 72 -3.83 -4.87 -8.26
N VAL A 73 -4.17 -5.55 -9.34
CA VAL A 73 -5.56 -5.74 -9.78
C VAL A 73 -5.88 -7.22 -9.62
N ILE A 74 -6.96 -7.47 -8.87
CA ILE A 74 -7.51 -8.80 -8.68
C ILE A 74 -8.84 -8.84 -9.41
N ASP A 75 -9.00 -9.79 -10.33
CA ASP A 75 -10.22 -9.96 -11.11
C ASP A 75 -11.33 -10.67 -10.32
N ARG A 76 -12.48 -10.88 -10.96
CA ARG A 76 -13.63 -11.57 -10.35
C ARG A 76 -13.39 -13.06 -10.10
N MET A 77 -12.45 -13.67 -10.82
CA MET A 77 -12.01 -15.05 -10.59
C MET A 77 -11.01 -15.14 -9.43
N LYS A 78 -10.75 -14.03 -8.72
CA LYS A 78 -9.78 -13.92 -7.62
C LYS A 78 -8.34 -14.18 -8.06
N LYS A 79 -8.01 -13.91 -9.33
CA LYS A 79 -6.64 -14.01 -9.85
C LYS A 79 -6.03 -12.62 -9.97
N PHE A 80 -4.70 -12.57 -9.88
CA PHE A 80 -3.95 -11.36 -10.21
C PHE A 80 -3.97 -11.15 -11.73
N SER A 81 -4.87 -10.32 -12.21
CA SER A 81 -4.91 -9.91 -13.62
C SER A 81 -3.82 -8.87 -13.94
N TYR A 82 -3.36 -8.14 -12.92
CA TYR A 82 -2.25 -7.19 -13.09
C TYR A 82 -1.46 -6.98 -11.79
N ILE A 83 -0.14 -6.92 -11.92
CA ILE A 83 0.78 -6.51 -10.86
C ILE A 83 1.64 -5.39 -11.43
N ALA A 84 1.48 -4.18 -10.88
CA ALA A 84 2.16 -3.01 -11.40
C ALA A 84 3.68 -3.14 -11.20
N GLN A 85 4.45 -2.86 -12.25
CA GLN A 85 5.91 -2.83 -12.19
C GLN A 85 6.37 -1.37 -12.11
N PRO A 86 7.31 -1.04 -11.21
CA PRO A 86 7.86 0.30 -11.15
C PRO A 86 8.75 0.55 -12.38
N ILE A 87 8.66 1.76 -12.93
CA ILE A 87 9.55 2.27 -13.97
C ILE A 87 10.22 3.51 -13.41
N GLN A 88 11.55 3.45 -13.22
CA GLN A 88 12.34 4.55 -12.63
C GLN A 88 11.78 5.07 -11.29
N GLY A 89 11.29 4.16 -10.44
CA GLY A 89 10.73 4.51 -9.12
C GLY A 89 9.30 5.07 -9.14
N SER A 90 8.61 5.05 -10.28
CA SER A 90 7.22 5.50 -10.41
C SER A 90 6.32 4.41 -11.00
N PHE A 91 5.01 4.61 -10.93
CA PHE A 91 4.00 3.72 -11.50
C PHE A 91 3.10 4.50 -12.46
N SER A 92 2.84 3.90 -13.63
CA SER A 92 1.90 4.46 -14.60
C SER A 92 0.46 4.26 -14.13
N LEU A 93 -0.19 5.35 -13.69
CA LEU A 93 -1.60 5.33 -13.32
C LEU A 93 -2.50 4.94 -14.50
N GLN A 94 -2.10 5.29 -15.73
CA GLN A 94 -2.83 4.89 -16.94
C GLN A 94 -2.81 3.37 -17.13
N SER A 95 -1.67 2.73 -16.89
CA SER A 95 -1.53 1.26 -16.99
C SER A 95 -2.38 0.56 -15.93
N ILE A 96 -2.38 1.06 -14.69
CA ILE A 96 -3.22 0.55 -13.60
C ILE A 96 -4.71 0.70 -13.95
N LYS A 97 -5.11 1.88 -14.46
CA LYS A 97 -6.49 2.13 -14.89
C LYS A 97 -6.93 1.19 -16.01
N ASN A 98 -6.09 1.00 -17.04
CA ASN A 98 -6.41 0.11 -18.16
C ASN A 98 -6.62 -1.33 -17.68
N ALA A 99 -5.75 -1.83 -16.79
CA ALA A 99 -5.89 -3.16 -16.21
C ALA A 99 -7.17 -3.31 -15.37
N LEU A 100 -7.55 -2.27 -14.63
CA LEU A 100 -8.82 -2.25 -13.89
C LEU A 100 -10.02 -2.27 -14.85
N ASP A 101 -10.00 -1.46 -15.90
CA ASP A 101 -11.07 -1.40 -16.90
C ASP A 101 -11.23 -2.73 -17.67
N GLU A 102 -10.14 -3.47 -17.86
CA GLU A 102 -10.14 -4.80 -18.45
C GLU A 102 -10.74 -5.84 -17.50
N ALA A 103 -10.28 -5.88 -16.24
CA ALA A 103 -10.79 -6.78 -15.21
C ALA A 103 -12.29 -6.58 -14.92
N ILE A 104 -12.82 -5.38 -15.18
CA ILE A 104 -14.26 -5.08 -15.10
C ILE A 104 -14.99 -5.50 -16.40
N ARG A 105 -14.36 -5.41 -17.57
CA ARG A 105 -14.98 -5.66 -18.88
C ARG A 105 -15.23 -7.13 -19.20
N GLU A 106 -14.43 -8.05 -18.65
CA GLU A 106 -14.68 -9.51 -18.73
C GLU A 106 -16.05 -9.95 -18.15
N CYS A 107 -16.86 -9.01 -17.67
CA CYS A 107 -18.26 -9.17 -17.28
C CYS A 107 -19.31 -9.17 -18.40
N LYS A 108 -18.93 -9.09 -19.68
CA LYS A 108 -19.89 -9.17 -20.79
C LYS A 108 -19.82 -10.49 -21.52
#